data_AF-A0A7V8TTZ8-F1
#
_entry.id   AF-A0A7V8TTZ8-F1
#
_cell.length_a   1.000
_cell.length_b   1.000
_cell.length_c   1.000
_cell.angle_alpha   90.00
_cell.angle_beta   90.00
_cell.angle_gamma   90.00
#
_symmetry.space_group_name_H-M   'P 1'
#
loop_
_entity.id
_entity.type
_entity.pdbx_description
1 polymer ?
#
loop_
_entity_poly.entity_id
_entity_poly.type
_entity_poly.pdbx_seq_one_letter_code
_entity_poly.pdbx_strand_id
1 'polypeptide(L)' 'MRAPTLLIVGGRDMEVLELNEQAGARMHAAVKIEIVPGATHLFEERGALERVAELAGQWFEAHLRRPA' A
#
# COMPACT_ATOMS: atom_id res chain seq x y z
N MET A 1 -8.33 -5.67 15.02
CA MET A 1 -7.64 -4.38 14.75
C MET A 1 -8.59 -3.48 13.96
N ARG A 2 -8.56 -2.15 14.16
CA ARG A 2 -9.45 -1.18 13.48
C ARG A 2 -8.70 -0.08 12.71
N ALA A 3 -7.38 -0.18 12.58
CA ALA A 3 -6.58 0.84 11.92
C ALA A 3 -6.74 0.75 10.39
N PRO A 4 -7.04 1.86 9.69
CA PRO A 4 -7.01 1.91 8.24
C PRO A 4 -5.65 1.45 7.72
N THR A 5 -5.65 0.54 6.74
CA THR A 5 -4.43 -0.07 6.19
C THR A 5 -4.31 0.20 4.70
N LEU A 6 -3.14 0.65 4.28
CA LEU A 6 -2.74 0.75 2.88
C LEU A 6 -1.77 -0.40 2.56
N LEU A 7 -2.10 -1.19 1.54
CA LEU A 7 -1.23 -2.22 0.98
C LEU A 7 -0.67 -1.69 -0.35
N ILE A 8 0.65 -1.57 -0.47
CA ILE A 8 1.31 -1.08 -1.69
C ILE A 8 2.05 -2.26 -2.33
N VAL A 9 1.75 -2.55 -3.60
CA VAL A 9 2.27 -3.73 -4.31
C VAL A 9 2.94 -3.31 -5.62
N GLY A 10 4.03 -3.99 -5.99
CA GLY A 10 4.65 -3.81 -7.31
C GLY A 10 3.79 -4.41 -8.43
N GLY A 11 3.55 -3.68 -9.51
CA GLY A 11 2.68 -4.13 -10.61
C GLY A 11 3.22 -5.30 -11.43
N ARG A 12 4.50 -5.68 -11.26
CA ARG A 12 5.08 -6.90 -11.84
C ARG A 12 5.08 -8.08 -10.87
N ASP A 13 4.54 -7.90 -9.67
CA ASP A 13 4.47 -8.91 -8.63
C ASP A 13 3.03 -9.40 -8.43
N MET A 14 2.57 -10.18 -9.40
CA MET A 14 1.17 -10.65 -9.46
C MET A 14 0.83 -11.60 -8.31
N GLU A 15 1.79 -12.43 -7.87
CA GLU A 15 1.59 -13.32 -6.73
C GLU A 15 1.35 -12.54 -5.43
N VAL A 16 2.18 -11.53 -5.18
CA VAL A 16 2.01 -10.68 -3.98
C VAL A 16 0.73 -9.84 -4.08
N LEU A 17 0.29 -9.44 -5.27
CA LEU A 17 -1.00 -8.76 -5.45
C LEU A 17 -2.15 -9.66 -4.99
N GLU A 18 -2.24 -10.89 -5.49
CA GLU A 18 -3.29 -11.84 -5.09
C GLU A 18 -3.27 -12.11 -3.58
N LEU A 19 -2.08 -12.28 -2.99
CA LEU A 19 -1.93 -12.46 -1.55
C LEU A 19 -2.42 -11.25 -0.74
N ASN A 20 -2.17 -10.03 -1.23
CA ASN A 20 -2.61 -8.80 -0.58
C ASN A 20 -4.12 -8.58 -0.74
N GLU A 21 -4.71 -8.94 -1.87
CA GLU A 21 -6.17 -8.93 -2.06
C GLU A 21 -6.86 -9.88 -1.07
N GLN A 22 -6.34 -11.10 -0.94
CA GLN A 22 -6.83 -12.08 0.03
C GLN A 22 -6.63 -11.61 1.48
N ALA A 23 -5.50 -10.96 1.78
CA ALA A 23 -5.25 -10.37 3.09
C ALA A 23 -6.27 -9.25 3.39
N GLY A 24 -6.44 -8.31 2.46
CA GLY A 24 -7.37 -7.19 2.57
C GLY A 24 -8.82 -7.64 2.80
N ALA A 25 -9.27 -8.67 2.08
CA ALA A 25 -10.60 -9.26 2.26
C ALA A 25 -10.84 -9.85 3.67
N ARG A 26 -9.78 -10.22 4.39
CA ARG A 26 -9.85 -10.78 5.76
C ARG A 26 -9.73 -9.72 6.85
N MET A 27 -9.44 -8.47 6.52
CA MET A 27 -9.28 -7.39 7.49
C MET A 27 -10.63 -6.76 7.87
N HIS A 28 -10.78 -6.42 9.14
CA HIS A 28 -12.01 -5.81 9.69
C HIS A 28 -11.90 -4.28 9.81
N ALA A 29 -11.13 -3.64 8.92
CA ALA A 29 -10.87 -2.20 8.90
C ALA A 29 -10.90 -1.68 7.46
N ALA A 30 -10.86 -0.36 7.27
CA ALA A 30 -10.70 0.22 5.93
C ALA A 30 -9.37 -0.26 5.33
N VAL A 31 -9.43 -0.93 4.18
CA VAL A 31 -8.26 -1.38 3.43
C VAL A 31 -8.27 -0.73 2.05
N LYS A 32 -7.10 -0.26 1.62
CA LYS A 32 -6.85 0.20 0.26
C LYS A 32 -5.65 -0.54 -0.30
N ILE A 33 -5.72 -0.96 -1.55
CA ILE A 33 -4.59 -1.53 -2.29
C ILE A 33 -4.18 -0.54 -3.37
N GLU A 34 -2.89 -0.24 -3.46
CA GLU A 34 -2.29 0.61 -4.48
C GLU A 34 -1.20 -0.16 -5.22
N ILE A 35 -1.18 -0.03 -6.54
CA ILE A 35 -0.23 -0.74 -7.41
C ILE A 35 0.78 0.27 -7.96
N VAL A 36 2.07 -0.02 -7.84
CA VAL A 36 3.16 0.76 -8.45
C VAL A 36 3.49 0.14 -9.81
N PRO A 37 3.11 0.77 -10.94
CA PRO A 37 3.29 0.18 -12.27
C PRO A 37 4.76 -0.09 -12.58
N GLY A 38 5.06 -1.28 -13.11
CA GLY A 38 6.42 -1.65 -13.49
C GLY A 38 7.36 -1.98 -12.33
N ALA A 39 6.94 -1.85 -11.07
CA ALA A 39 7.76 -2.22 -9.91
C ALA A 39 7.71 -3.73 -9.62
N THR A 40 8.84 -4.29 -9.16
CA THR A 40 8.94 -5.65 -8.60
C THR A 40 8.84 -5.60 -7.07
N HIS A 41 8.94 -6.77 -6.43
CA HIS A 41 8.76 -6.95 -4.98
C HIS A 41 9.54 -5.99 -4.06
N LEU A 42 10.74 -5.54 -4.47
CA LEU A 42 11.59 -4.64 -3.68
C LEU A 42 11.49 -3.17 -4.07
N PHE A 43 10.74 -2.84 -5.12
CA PHE A 43 10.63 -1.47 -5.64
C PHE A 43 11.99 -0.84 -6.01
N GLU A 44 12.96 -1.63 -6.50
CA GLU A 44 14.30 -1.15 -6.88
C GLU A 44 14.30 -0.33 -8.19
N GLU A 45 13.21 -0.38 -8.95
CA GLU A 45 13.07 0.38 -10.17
C GLU A 45 13.09 1.88 -9.90
N ARG A 46 13.73 2.64 -10.81
CA ARG A 46 13.82 4.10 -10.71
C ARG A 46 12.43 4.71 -10.50
N GLY A 47 12.24 5.44 -9.40
CA GLY A 47 10.98 6.12 -9.07
C GLY A 47 9.99 5.27 -8.27
N ALA A 48 10.23 3.95 -8.10
CA ALA A 48 9.27 3.07 -7.44
C ALA A 48 9.21 3.33 -5.92
N LEU A 49 10.36 3.46 -5.24
CA LEU A 49 10.39 3.82 -3.82
C LEU A 49 9.87 5.24 -3.57
N GLU A 50 10.15 6.19 -4.46
CA GLU A 50 9.59 7.54 -4.38
C GLU A 50 8.07 7.50 -4.44
N ARG A 51 7.51 6.70 -5.36
CA ARG A 51 6.06 6.51 -5.45
C ARG A 51 5.47 5.84 -4.21
N VAL A 52 6.16 4.83 -3.65
CA VAL A 52 5.76 4.20 -2.38
C VAL A 52 5.71 5.23 -1.25
N ALA A 53 6.74 6.08 -1.15
CA ALA A 53 6.84 7.12 -0.12
C ALA A 53 5.72 8.16 -0.24
N GLU A 54 5.40 8.60 -1.46
CA GLU A 54 4.27 9.52 -1.72
C GLU A 54 2.93 8.92 -1.26
N LEU A 55 2.66 7.68 -1.68
CA LEU A 55 1.43 6.97 -1.33
C LEU A 55 1.28 6.79 0.19
N ALA A 56 2.38 6.40 0.86
CA ALA A 56 2.42 6.25 2.31
C ALA A 56 2.21 7.59 3.02
N GLY A 57 2.87 8.67 2.55
CA GLY A 57 2.71 10.01 3.09
C GLY A 57 1.27 10.50 3.03
N GLN A 58 0.63 10.40 1.86
CA GLN A 58 -0.77 10.77 1.67
C GLN A 58 -1.71 9.94 2.56
N TRP A 59 -1.42 8.65 2.76
CA TRP A 59 -2.20 7.81 3.65
C TRP A 59 -2.13 8.27 5.10
N PHE A 60 -0.92 8.57 5.58
CA PHE A 60 -0.72 9.07 6.92
C PHE A 60 -1.34 10.44 7.13
N GLU A 61 -1.19 11.38 6.19
CA GLU A 61 -1.86 12.69 6.24
C GLU A 61 -3.38 12.57 6.35
N ALA A 62 -3.98 11.62 5.64
CA ALA A 62 -5.43 11.41 5.67
C ALA A 62 -5.94 10.76 6.97
N HIS A 63 -5.14 9.92 7.63
CA HIS A 63 -5.61 9.06 8.72
C HIS A 63 -5.00 9.35 10.09
N LEU A 64 -3.78 9.91 10.15
CA LEU A 64 -3.15 10.35 11.38
C LEU A 64 -3.49 11.81 11.63
N ARG A 65 -4.66 12.05 12.23
CA ARG A 65 -4.96 13.35 12.81
C ARG A 65 -4.09 13.53 14.06
N ARG A 66 -3.38 14.65 14.13
CA ARG A 66 -2.76 15.10 15.38
C ARG A 66 -3.86 15.22 16.45
N PRO A 67 -3.70 14.64 17.64
CA PRO A 67 -4.54 15.02 18.77
C PRO A 67 -4.44 16.54 18.93
N ALA A 68 -5.58 17.20 19.14
CA ALA A 68 -5.63 18.62 19.49
C ALA A 68 -4.93 18.86 20.84
#